data_AF-A0A926W0F6-F1
#
_entry.id   AF-A0A926W0F6-F1
#
_cell.length_a   1.000
_cell.length_b   1.000
_cell.length_c   1.000
_cell.angle_alpha   90.00
_cell.angle_beta   90.00
_cell.angle_gamma   90.00
#
_symmetry.space_group_name_H-M   'P 1'
#
loop_
_entity.id
_entity.type
_entity.pdbx_description
1 polymer ?
#
loop_
_entity_poly.entity_id
_entity_poly.type
_entity_poly.pdbx_seq_one_letter_code
_entity_poly.pdbx_strand_id
1 'polypeptide(L)' 'MTFSQLRTGDYFRIPGMISGYVYRKANDSQCSINCVLQPIRSETEVRRLTPTEVINHFAQEHQEFRQFKDAVIIH' A
#
# COMPACT_ATOMS: atom_id res chain seq x y z
N MET A 1 0.40 1.95 13.36
CA MET A 1 1.28 2.51 12.31
C MET A 1 0.46 2.82 11.05
N THR A 2 0.98 3.49 10.05
CA THR A 2 0.27 3.74 8.77
C THR A 2 1.16 3.36 7.59
N PHE A 3 0.57 3.15 6.40
CA PHE A 3 1.35 2.92 5.18
C PHE A 3 2.43 4.00 4.94
N SER A 4 2.13 5.24 5.33
CA SER A 4 3.06 6.38 5.30
C SER A 4 4.35 6.16 6.10
N GLN A 5 4.33 5.29 7.12
CA GLN A 5 5.48 4.99 7.97
C GLN A 5 6.39 3.88 7.42
N LEU A 6 5.95 3.16 6.38
CA LEU A 6 6.82 2.23 5.66
C LEU A 6 7.84 3.02 4.83
N ARG A 7 9.07 2.52 4.74
CA ARG A 7 10.08 3.09 3.84
C ARG A 7 9.88 2.56 2.43
N THR A 8 10.27 3.34 1.44
CA THR A 8 10.36 2.84 0.07
C THR A 8 11.27 1.61 0.02
N GLY A 9 10.79 0.54 -0.59
CA GLY A 9 11.46 -0.75 -0.66
C GLY A 9 11.06 -1.74 0.44
N ASP A 10 10.34 -1.31 1.49
CA ASP A 10 9.85 -2.21 2.52
C ASP A 10 8.81 -3.19 1.96
N TYR A 11 8.92 -4.44 2.41
CA TYR A 11 7.95 -5.48 2.09
C TYR A 11 6.86 -5.53 3.14
N PHE A 12 5.61 -5.55 2.69
CA PHE A 12 4.47 -5.62 3.59
C PHE A 12 3.35 -6.52 3.06
N ARG A 13 2.49 -6.93 3.98
CA ARG A 13 1.29 -7.72 3.71
C ARG A 13 0.06 -7.07 4.32
N ILE A 14 -1.03 -7.25 3.61
CA ILE A 14 -2.38 -6.94 4.06
C ILE A 14 -2.98 -8.25 4.64
N PRO A 15 -3.83 -8.18 5.68
CA PRO A 15 -4.53 -9.34 6.20
C PRO A 15 -5.30 -10.08 5.11
N GLY A 16 -5.30 -11.42 5.14
CA GLY A 16 -5.99 -12.26 4.15
C GLY A 16 -5.19 -12.61 2.89
N MET A 17 -3.96 -12.11 2.74
CA MET A 17 -3.09 -12.48 1.61
C MET A 17 -2.41 -13.85 1.80
N ILE A 18 -2.13 -14.52 0.67
CA ILE A 18 -1.37 -15.77 0.61
C ILE A 18 0.08 -15.52 1.08
N SER A 19 0.63 -16.42 1.91
CA SER A 19 1.93 -16.24 2.56
C SER A 19 3.15 -16.31 1.64
N GLY A 20 2.96 -16.52 0.33
CA GLY A 20 4.02 -16.53 -0.68
C GLY A 20 4.23 -15.18 -1.39
N TYR A 21 3.35 -14.21 -1.15
CA TYR A 21 3.31 -12.95 -1.90
C TYR A 21 3.33 -11.73 -0.98
N VAL A 22 3.92 -10.64 -1.45
CA VAL A 22 3.99 -9.36 -0.73
C VAL A 22 3.85 -8.17 -1.66
N TYR A 23 3.50 -7.04 -1.08
CA TYR A 23 3.70 -5.73 -1.68
C TYR A 23 5.10 -5.20 -1.32
N ARG A 24 5.66 -4.35 -2.19
CA ARG A 24 6.93 -3.65 -1.95
C ARG A 24 6.68 -2.16 -2.17
N LYS A 25 6.71 -1.36 -1.10
CA LYS A 25 6.39 0.07 -1.20
C LYS A 25 7.26 0.74 -2.27
N ALA A 26 6.63 1.30 -3.29
CA ALA A 26 7.32 1.94 -4.42
C ALA A 26 7.61 3.41 -4.14
N ASN A 27 6.64 4.10 -3.54
CA ASN A 27 6.72 5.48 -3.08
C ASN A 27 5.57 5.73 -2.09
N ASP A 28 5.38 6.98 -1.67
CA ASP A 28 4.37 7.35 -0.67
C ASP A 28 2.91 7.18 -1.13
N SER A 29 2.69 7.04 -2.44
CA SER A 29 1.37 6.89 -3.06
C SER A 29 1.18 5.54 -3.76
N GLN A 30 2.17 4.64 -3.71
CA GLN A 30 2.12 3.40 -4.48
C GLN A 30 2.66 2.20 -3.68
N CYS A 31 1.79 1.19 -3.56
CA CYS A 31 2.07 -0.06 -2.86
C CYS A 31 3.07 -0.99 -3.57
N SER A 32 3.19 -0.92 -4.90
CA SER A 32 4.12 -1.74 -5.68
C SER A 32 4.46 -1.10 -7.02
N ILE A 33 5.67 -1.34 -7.50
CA ILE A 33 6.06 -1.01 -8.88
C ILE A 33 5.25 -1.94 -9.80
N ASN A 34 4.45 -1.35 -10.71
CA ASN A 34 3.56 -2.04 -11.65
C ASN A 34 2.34 -2.75 -11.04
N CYS A 35 1.96 -2.46 -9.78
CA CYS A 35 0.80 -3.09 -9.11
C CYS A 35 0.89 -4.63 -8.99
N VAL A 36 2.06 -5.24 -9.21
CA VAL A 36 2.23 -6.69 -9.15
C VAL A 36 2.76 -7.12 -7.79
N LEU A 37 2.20 -8.19 -7.24
CA LEU A 37 2.71 -8.86 -6.04
C LEU A 37 4.09 -9.45 -6.32
N GLN A 38 5.03 -9.24 -5.39
CA GLN A 38 6.36 -9.81 -5.49
C GLN A 38 6.41 -11.16 -4.78
N PRO A 39 6.96 -12.22 -5.41
CA PRO A 39 7.29 -13.45 -4.70
C PRO A 39 8.37 -13.13 -3.66
N ILE A 40 8.27 -13.75 -2.49
CA ILE A 40 9.19 -13.45 -1.39
C ILE A 40 9.95 -14.67 -0.93
N ARG A 41 11.21 -14.46 -0.54
CA ARG A 41 12.03 -15.47 0.13
C ARG A 41 11.62 -15.56 1.59
N SER A 42 11.70 -16.76 2.17
CA SER A 42 11.29 -17.04 3.55
C SER A 42 12.00 -16.15 4.59
N GLU A 43 13.21 -15.70 4.27
CA GLU A 43 14.08 -14.90 5.15
C GLU A 43 13.82 -13.39 5.06
N THR A 44 13.00 -12.94 4.11
CA THR A 44 12.73 -11.52 3.96
C THR A 44 11.78 -11.06 5.05
N GLU A 45 12.15 -9.99 5.75
CA GLU A 45 11.31 -9.39 6.77
C GLU A 45 10.05 -8.80 6.10
N VAL A 46 8.88 -9.35 6.46
CA VAL A 46 7.59 -8.88 5.97
C VAL A 46 6.82 -8.24 7.10
N ARG A 47 6.49 -6.97 6.93
CA ARG A 47 5.64 -6.27 7.89
C ARG A 47 4.18 -6.55 7.58
N ARG A 48 3.44 -7.04 8.57
CA ARG A 48 1.99 -7.24 8.43
C ARG A 48 1.28 -5.98 8.91
N LEU A 49 0.54 -5.36 8.00
CA LEU A 49 -0.39 -4.30 8.35
C LEU A 49 -1.61 -4.92 9.05
N THR A 50 -2.15 -4.23 10.03
CA THR A 50 -3.41 -4.58 10.68
C THR A 50 -4.59 -4.07 9.84
N PRO A 51 -5.80 -4.64 10.01
CA PRO A 51 -6.98 -4.21 9.24
C PRO A 51 -7.25 -2.71 9.33
N THR A 52 -7.08 -2.11 10.51
CA THR A 52 -7.27 -0.67 10.74
C THR A 52 -6.30 0.17 9.91
N GLU A 53 -5.05 -0.25 9.79
CA GLU A 53 -4.01 0.49 9.05
C GLU A 53 -4.27 0.45 7.54
N VAL A 54 -4.80 -0.67 7.07
CA VAL A 54 -5.22 -0.87 5.69
C VAL A 54 -6.41 0.01 5.35
N ILE A 55 -7.43 0.02 6.22
CA ILE A 55 -8.63 0.87 6.06
C ILE A 55 -8.24 2.35 6.03
N ASN A 56 -7.37 2.79 6.94
CA ASN A 56 -6.92 4.18 6.98
C ASN A 56 -6.18 4.59 5.71
N HIS A 57 -5.32 3.71 5.17
CA HIS A 57 -4.61 3.97 3.92
C HIS A 57 -5.56 4.13 2.73
N PHE A 58 -6.49 3.17 2.54
CA PHE A 58 -7.44 3.25 1.43
C PHE A 58 -8.45 4.39 1.59
N ALA A 59 -8.84 4.74 2.82
CA ALA A 59 -9.69 5.91 3.06
C ALA A 59 -9.01 7.21 2.64
N GLN A 60 -7.70 7.33 2.91
CA GLN A 60 -6.89 8.47 2.53
C GLN A 60 -6.72 8.55 0.99
N GLU A 61 -6.39 7.44 0.32
CA GLU A 61 -6.34 7.40 -1.15
C GLU A 61 -7.68 7.74 -1.81
N HIS A 62 -8.80 7.24 -1.26
CA HIS A 62 -10.14 7.58 -1.75
C HIS A 62 -10.51 9.06 -1.56
N GLN A 63 -9.97 9.70 -0.52
CA GLN A 63 -10.18 11.14 -0.30
C GLN A 63 -9.32 11.96 -1.28
N GLU A 64 -8.06 11.59 -1.47
CA GLU A 64 -7.15 12.23 -2.44
C GLU A 64 -7.68 12.08 -3.87
N PHE A 65 -8.17 10.90 -4.25
CA PHE A 65 -8.78 10.66 -5.56
C PHE A 65 -10.05 11.49 -5.78
N ARG A 66 -10.89 11.64 -4.74
CA ARG A 66 -12.07 12.52 -4.81
C ARG A 66 -11.70 13.98 -4.98
N GLN A 67 -10.74 14.47 -4.20
CA GLN A 67 -10.25 15.84 -4.31
C GLN A 67 -9.61 16.12 -5.69
N PHE A 68 -8.87 15.15 -6.25
CA PHE A 68 -8.33 15.26 -7.59
C PHE A 68 -9.43 15.29 -8.66
N LYS A 69 -10.45 14.43 -8.55
CA LYS A 69 -11.60 14.44 -9.47
C LYS A 69 -12.35 15.78 -9.43
N ASP A 70 -12.59 16.33 -8.25
CA ASP A 70 -13.28 17.62 -8.09
C ASP A 70 -12.43 18.79 -8.61
N ALA A 71 -11.10 18.71 -8.50
CA ALA A 71 -10.18 19.70 -9.06
C ALA A 71 -10.06 19.65 -10.60
N VAL A 72 -10.27 18.48 -11.22
CA VAL A 72 -10.19 18.29 -12.68
C VAL A 72 -11.51 18.59 -13.40
N ILE A 73 -12.65 18.54 -12.71
CA ILE A 73 -13.98 18.83 -13.29
C ILE A 73 -14.27 20.34 -13.41
N ILE A 74 -13.41 21.20 -12.87
CA ILE A 74 -13.46 22.65 -13.14
C ILE A 74 -12.43 22.94 -14.22
N HIS A 75 -12.73 22.76 -15.50
CA HIS A 75 -12.20 23.47 -16.69
C HIS A 75 -13.11 23.21 -17.88
#